data_AF-A0A419S6C8-F1
#
_entry.id   AF-A0A419S6C8-F1
#
_cell.length_a   1.000
_cell.length_b   1.000
_cell.length_c   1.000
_cell.angle_alpha   90.00
_cell.angle_beta   90.00
_cell.angle_gamma   90.00
#
_symmetry.space_group_name_H-M   'P 1'
#
loop_
_entity.id
_entity.type
_entity.pdbx_description
1 polymer ?
#
loop_
_entity_poly.entity_id
_entity_poly.type
_entity_poly.pdbx_seq_one_letter_code
_entity_poly.pdbx_strand_id
1 'polypeptide(L)' 'MPDYRTTLFWSPSQQAGQDGNSQLSFYTSDQEGLYQINIQAMSNNGELGSATAFLKVSKKQ' A
#
# COMPACT_ATOMS: atom_id res chain seq x y z
N MET A 1 -14.07 -5.54 18.91
CA MET A 1 -14.15 -4.10 18.62
C MET A 1 -13.91 -3.94 17.12
N PRO A 2 -14.76 -3.22 16.36
CA PRO A 2 -14.60 -3.11 14.91
C PRO A 2 -13.46 -2.17 14.49
N ASP A 3 -12.84 -2.42 13.35
CA ASP A 3 -11.78 -1.61 12.73
C ASP A 3 -12.36 -0.60 11.71
N TYR A 4 -12.13 0.69 11.95
CA TYR A 4 -12.58 1.80 11.09
C TYR A 4 -11.42 2.66 10.57
N ARG A 5 -10.21 2.12 10.49
CA ARG A 5 -9.04 2.85 9.96
C ARG A 5 -9.28 3.26 8.49
N THR A 6 -8.93 4.50 8.17
CA THR A 6 -8.90 5.02 6.79
C THR A 6 -7.55 4.79 6.11
N THR A 7 -6.46 4.82 6.88
CA THR A 7 -5.11 4.45 6.42
C THR A 7 -4.78 3.02 6.86
N LEU A 8 -4.71 2.10 5.90
CA LEU A 8 -4.48 0.68 6.16
C LEU A 8 -2.98 0.34 6.33
N PHE A 9 -2.11 1.07 5.64
CA PHE A 9 -0.66 0.89 5.64
C PHE A 9 0.06 2.21 5.37
N TRP A 10 1.18 2.45 6.06
CA TRP A 10 2.07 3.58 5.81
C TRP A 10 3.50 3.17 6.11
N SER A 11 4.41 3.33 5.14
CA SER A 11 5.84 3.13 5.36
C SER A 11 6.70 3.93 4.39
N PRO A 12 7.35 5.01 4.82
CA PRO A 12 8.10 5.92 3.95
C PRO A 12 9.50 5.42 3.59
N SER A 13 10.07 4.48 4.35
CA SER A 13 11.46 4.04 4.24
C SER A 13 11.61 2.60 3.72
N GLN A 14 10.71 2.17 2.83
CA GLN A 14 10.79 0.84 2.21
C GLN A 14 11.85 0.83 1.11
N GLN A 15 12.66 -0.22 1.08
CA GLN A 15 13.67 -0.43 0.06
C GLN A 15 13.37 -1.72 -0.69
N ALA A 16 13.52 -1.70 -2.01
CA ALA A 16 13.44 -2.91 -2.81
C ALA A 16 14.62 -3.85 -2.49
N GLY A 17 14.37 -5.15 -2.59
CA GLY A 17 15.42 -6.18 -2.51
C GLY A 17 16.40 -6.08 -3.68
N GLN A 18 17.45 -6.90 -3.63
CA GLN A 18 18.49 -6.91 -4.68
C GLN A 18 17.96 -7.32 -6.06
N ASP A 19 16.81 -8.00 -6.12
CA ASP A 19 16.09 -8.37 -7.33
C ASP A 19 15.15 -7.26 -7.84
N GLY A 20 15.08 -6.12 -7.15
CA GLY A 20 14.19 -5.01 -7.47
C GLY A 20 12.76 -5.17 -6.94
N ASN A 21 12.44 -6.27 -6.25
CA ASN A 21 11.11 -6.51 -5.71
C ASN A 21 11.01 -6.17 -4.21
N SER A 22 9.82 -5.80 -3.76
CA SER A 22 9.51 -5.65 -2.33
C SER A 22 8.15 -6.26 -2.06
N GLN A 23 8.03 -6.96 -0.92
CA GLN A 23 6.77 -7.56 -0.49
C GLN A 23 6.28 -6.87 0.78
N LEU A 24 5.04 -6.39 0.73
CA LEU A 24 4.37 -5.74 1.85
C LEU A 24 3.16 -6.58 2.27
N SER A 25 2.85 -6.59 3.56
CA SER A 25 1.68 -7.28 4.10
C SER A 25 1.03 -6.41 5.18
N PHE A 26 -0.29 -6.26 5.10
CA PHE A 26 -1.07 -5.44 6.00
C PHE A 26 -2.49 -5.99 6.13
N TYR A 27 -3.20 -5.58 7.18
CA TYR A 27 -4.60 -5.93 7.38
C TYR A 27 -5.53 -4.82 6.89
N THR A 28 -6.63 -5.21 6.26
CA THR A 28 -7.71 -4.31 5.84
C THR A 28 -8.56 -3.85 7.03
N SER A 29 -9.38 -2.81 6.80
CA SER A 29 -10.39 -2.33 7.75
C SER A 29 -11.69 -3.15 7.62
N ASP A 30 -12.55 -3.12 8.65
CA ASP A 30 -13.90 -3.71 8.60
C ASP A 30 -14.87 -2.83 7.76
N GLN A 31 -14.44 -1.63 7.38
CA GLN A 31 -15.21 -0.72 6.55
C GLN A 31 -15.07 -1.06 5.07
N GLU A 32 -16.19 -1.44 4.44
CA GLU A 32 -16.29 -1.62 3.00
C GLU A 32 -16.00 -0.32 2.26
N GLY A 33 -15.36 -0.43 1.09
CA GLY A 33 -15.01 0.75 0.30
C GLY A 33 -13.91 0.49 -0.71
N LEU A 34 -13.61 1.54 -1.47
CA LEU A 34 -12.48 1.58 -2.40
C LEU A 34 -11.34 2.35 -1.75
N TYR A 35 -10.24 1.65 -1.45
CA TYR A 35 -9.04 2.23 -0.87
C TYR A 35 -8.01 2.48 -1.98
N GLN A 36 -7.33 3.61 -1.93
CA GLN A 36 -6.25 3.93 -2.86
C GLN A 36 -4.90 3.52 -2.26
N ILE A 37 -4.08 2.85 -3.07
CA ILE A 37 -2.68 2.57 -2.80
C ILE A 37 -1.88 3.57 -3.61
N ASN A 38 -1.03 4.36 -2.94
CA ASN A 38 -0.10 5.27 -3.59
C ASN A 38 1.34 4.89 -3.20
N ILE A 39 2.18 4.72 -4.21
CA ILE A 39 3.60 4.40 -4.05
C ILE A 39 4.39 5.52 -4.71
N GLN A 40 5.36 6.05 -3.96
CA GLN A 40 6.36 6.98 -4.45
C GLN A 40 7.73 6.36 -4.21
N ALA A 41 8.61 6.45 -5.20
CA ALA A 41 9.92 5.85 -5.17
C ALA A 41 10.96 6.79 -5.75
N MET A 42 12.20 6.62 -5.28
CA MET A 42 13.38 7.26 -5.83
C MET A 42 14.45 6.19 -6.01
N SER A 43 15.02 6.07 -7.20
CA SER A 43 16.12 5.17 -7.48
C SER A 43 17.46 5.74 -7.00
N ASN A 44 18.50 4.91 -6.98
CA ASN A 44 19.84 5.32 -6.52
C ASN A 44 20.48 6.39 -7.43
N ASN A 45 20.07 6.50 -8.68
CA ASN A 45 20.49 7.55 -9.62
C ASN A 45 19.59 8.81 -9.58
N GLY A 46 18.63 8.88 -8.64
CA GLY A 46 17.77 10.05 -8.43
C GLY A 46 16.56 10.13 -9.35
N GLU A 47 16.23 9.05 -10.08
CA GLU A 47 15.00 8.99 -10.88
C GLU A 47 13.80 8.78 -9.97
N LEU A 48 12.70 9.47 -10.27
CA LEU A 48 11.47 9.40 -9.50
C LEU A 48 10.49 8.43 -10.17
N GLY A 49 9.85 7.59 -9.36
CA GLY A 49 8.79 6.68 -9.78
C GLY A 49 7.53 6.89 -8.95
N SER A 50 6.38 6.72 -9.59
CA SER A 50 5.08 6.75 -8.88
C SER A 50 4.14 5.71 -9.46
N ALA A 51 3.38 5.06 -8.59
CA ALA A 51 2.32 4.13 -8.99
C ALA A 51 1.08 4.32 -8.10
N THR A 52 -0.09 4.17 -8.73
CA THR A 52 -1.38 4.17 -8.04
C THR A 52 -2.14 2.91 -8.38
N ALA A 53 -2.70 2.27 -7.37
CA ALA A 53 -3.58 1.12 -7.51
C ALA A 53 -4.78 1.28 -6.57
N PHE A 54 -5.80 0.45 -6.75
CA PHE A 54 -6.99 0.48 -5.91
C PHE A 54 -7.29 -0.91 -5.35
N LEU A 55 -7.70 -0.94 -4.08
CA LEU A 55 -8.12 -2.13 -3.36
C LEU A 55 -9.58 -1.97 -2.97
N LYS A 56 -10.43 -2.87 -3.47
CA LYS A 56 -11.84 -2.94 -3.04
C LYS A 56 -11.95 -3.86 -1.83
N VAL A 57 -12.45 -3.34 -0.73
CA VAL A 57 -12.83 -4.11 0.46
C VAL A 57 -14.33 -4.30 0.45
N SER A 58 -14.77 -5.55 0.50
CA SER A 58 -16.18 -5.95 0.57
C SER A 58 -16.35 -7.04 1.60
N LYS A 59 -17.50 -7.08 2.27
CA LYS A 59 -17.85 -8.19 3.16
C LYS A 59 -17.88 -9.48 2.37
N LYS A 60 -17.35 -10.53 3.00
CA LYS A 60 -17.46 -11.88 2.49
C LYS A 60 -18.94 -12.28 2.54
N GLN A 61 -19.50 -12.66 1.38
CA GLN A 61 -20.86 -13.19 1.28
C GLN A 61 -20.99 -14.54 2.00
#